data_AF-A0A085FD58-F1
#
_entry.id   AF-A0A085FD58-F1
#
_cell.length_a   1.000
_cell.length_b   1.000
_cell.length_c   1.000
_cell.angle_alpha   90.00
_cell.angle_beta   90.00
_cell.angle_gamma   90.00
#
_symmetry.space_group_name_H-M   'P 1'
#
loop_
_entity.id
_entity.type
_entity.pdbx_description
1 polymer ?
#
loop_
_entity_poly.entity_id
_entity_poly.type
_entity_poly.pdbx_seq_one_letter_code
_entity_poly.pdbx_strand_id
1 'polypeptide(L)' 'MPFSSLRDPVDIARAQAALDAAWEKIRPSLDERQDRERERQRLASIVTNLVMVAIDDEDLARRALEKFRLHA' A
#
# COMPACT_ATOMS: atom_id res chain seq x y z
N MET A 1 -1.49 14.12 -0.18
CA MET A 1 -1.52 13.03 -1.20
C MET A 1 -0.58 11.92 -0.76
N PRO A 2 -0.99 10.64 -0.82
CA PRO A 2 -0.06 9.53 -0.58
C PRO A 2 1.09 9.63 -1.59
N PHE A 3 2.32 9.28 -1.19
CA PHE A 3 3.53 9.30 -2.05
C PHE A 3 4.14 10.67 -2.40
N SER A 4 3.67 11.76 -1.79
CA SER A 4 4.30 13.10 -1.99
C SER A 4 5.79 13.15 -1.58
N SER A 5 6.25 12.14 -0.83
CA SER A 5 7.64 11.99 -0.40
C SER A 5 8.52 11.28 -1.45
N LEU A 6 7.93 10.67 -2.47
CA LEU A 6 8.66 10.06 -3.58
C LEU A 6 8.93 11.12 -4.64
N ARG A 7 10.18 11.20 -5.10
CA ARG A 7 10.62 12.18 -6.11
C ARG A 7 10.69 11.58 -7.51
N ASP A 8 10.85 10.27 -7.60
CA ASP A 8 10.96 9.59 -8.88
C ASP A 8 9.56 9.17 -9.40
N PRO A 9 9.20 9.53 -10.63
CA PRO A 9 7.90 9.18 -11.20
C PRO A 9 7.69 7.68 -11.38
N VAL A 10 8.76 6.90 -11.57
CA VAL A 10 8.69 5.43 -11.66
C VAL A 10 8.37 4.86 -10.29
N ASP A 11 9.00 5.35 -9.23
CA ASP A 11 8.71 4.92 -7.86
C ASP A 11 7.27 5.28 -7.44
N ILE A 12 6.78 6.45 -7.86
CA ILE A 12 5.38 6.85 -7.63
C ILE A 12 4.43 5.88 -8.33
N ALA A 13 4.68 5.56 -9.61
CA ALA A 13 3.84 4.63 -10.37
C ALA A 13 3.87 3.22 -9.75
N ARG A 14 5.05 2.74 -9.37
CA ARG A 14 5.26 1.46 -8.69
C ARG A 14 4.53 1.39 -7.36
N ALA A 15 4.65 2.43 -6.52
CA ALA A 15 3.96 2.51 -5.24
C ALA A 15 2.44 2.58 -5.42
N GLN A 16 1.95 3.31 -6.42
CA GLN A 16 0.53 3.42 -6.71
C GLN A 16 -0.06 2.08 -7.18
N ALA A 17 0.63 1.37 -8.07
CA ALA A 17 0.24 0.05 -8.54
C ALA A 17 0.22 -0.97 -7.39
N ALA A 18 1.26 -0.98 -6.56
CA ALA A 18 1.34 -1.87 -5.40
C ALA A 18 0.25 -1.59 -4.38
N LEU A 19 -0.06 -0.32 -4.12
CA LEU A 19 -1.16 0.09 -3.23
C LEU A 19 -2.50 -0.43 -3.76
N ASP A 20 -2.77 -0.25 -5.05
CA ASP A 20 -4.04 -0.67 -5.66
C ASP A 20 -4.21 -2.19 -5.62
N ALA A 21 -3.17 -2.93 -6.01
CA ALA A 21 -3.15 -4.40 -5.96
C ALA A 21 -3.31 -4.96 -4.54
N ALA A 22 -2.71 -4.31 -3.54
CA ALA A 22 -2.89 -4.67 -2.14
C ALA A 22 -4.29 -4.30 -1.62
N TRP A 23 -4.79 -3.12 -2.00
CA TRP A 23 -6.10 -2.62 -1.57
C TRP A 23 -7.24 -3.51 -2.08
N GLU A 24 -7.20 -3.95 -3.34
CA GLU A 24 -8.23 -4.86 -3.90
C GLU A 24 -8.32 -6.19 -3.15
N LYS A 25 -7.23 -6.64 -2.51
CA LYS A 25 -7.24 -7.86 -1.68
C LYS A 25 -7.73 -7.61 -0.25
N ILE A 26 -7.58 -6.40 0.28
CA ILE A 26 -7.99 -6.03 1.64
C ILE A 26 -9.45 -5.56 1.67
N ARG A 27 -9.85 -4.71 0.71
CA ARG A 27 -11.19 -4.11 0.60
C ARG A 27 -12.35 -5.09 0.80
N PRO A 28 -12.37 -6.31 0.21
CA PRO A 28 -13.46 -7.26 0.41
C PRO A 28 -13.48 -7.89 1.82
N SER A 29 -12.37 -7.84 2.55
CA SER A 29 -12.27 -8.34 3.94
C SER A 29 -12.54 -7.25 4.98
N LEU A 30 -12.64 -5.98 4.58
CA LEU A 30 -12.98 -4.88 5.48
C LEU A 30 -14.48 -4.81 5.72
N ASP A 31 -14.85 -4.72 6.99
CA ASP A 31 -16.23 -4.53 7.41
C ASP A 31 -16.74 -3.15 6.96
N GLU A 32 -18.03 -3.01 6.65
CA GLU A 32 -18.60 -1.73 6.20
C GLU A 32 -18.51 -0.63 7.27
N ARG A 33 -18.33 -1.03 8.54
CA ARG A 33 -18.11 -0.13 9.67
C ARG A 33 -16.67 0.39 9.78
N GLN A 34 -15.72 -0.23 9.08
CA GLN A 34 -14.34 0.23 9.09
C GLN A 34 -14.17 1.40 8.13
N ASP A 35 -13.47 2.43 8.61
CA ASP A 35 -13.16 3.60 7.80
C ASP A 35 -12.17 3.22 6.68
N ARG A 36 -12.73 2.95 5.50
CA ARG A 36 -11.98 2.51 4.31
C ARG A 36 -10.91 3.51 3.91
N GLU A 37 -11.16 4.81 4.08
CA GLU A 37 -10.17 5.84 3.76
C GLU A 37 -8.98 5.78 4.72
N ARG A 38 -9.22 5.61 6.02
CA ARG A 38 -8.17 5.45 7.04
C ARG A 38 -7.35 4.19 6.80
N GLU A 39 -7.99 3.07 6.50
CA GLU A 39 -7.30 1.80 6.16
C GLU A 39 -6.45 1.95 4.90
N ARG A 40 -6.97 2.64 3.86
CA ARG A 40 -6.23 2.91 2.63
C ARG A 40 -5.04 3.84 2.86
N GLN A 41 -5.19 4.88 3.68
CA GLN A 41 -4.09 5.77 4.07
C GLN A 41 -3.01 5.02 4.86
N ARG A 42 -3.42 4.10 5.73
CA ARG A 42 -2.51 3.24 6.47
C ARG A 42 -1.71 2.33 5.54
N LEU A 43 -2.38 1.69 4.59
CA LEU A 43 -1.74 0.87 3.56
C LEU A 43 -0.77 1.70 2.70
N ALA A 44 -1.16 2.90 2.28
CA ALA A 44 -0.29 3.81 1.52
C ALA A 44 0.98 4.21 2.30
N SER A 45 0.87 4.43 3.62
CA SER A 45 2.03 4.68 4.49
C SER A 45 2.97 3.48 4.56
N ILE A 46 2.43 2.26 4.59
CA ILE A 46 3.23 1.03 4.55
C ILE A 46 3.96 0.89 3.21
N VAL A 47 3.24 1.07 2.10
CA VAL A 47 3.82 1.01 0.75
C VAL A 47 4.94 2.04 0.59
N THR A 48 4.74 3.27 1.07
CA THR A 48 5.76 4.33 1.03
C THR A 48 7.03 3.93 1.77
N ASN A 49 6.93 3.24 2.91
CA ASN A 49 8.09 2.78 3.66
C ASN A 49 8.81 1.59 3.01
N LEU A 50 8.10 0.82 2.18
CA LEU A 50 8.63 -0.39 1.56
C LEU A 50 9.14 -0.18 0.13
N VAL A 51 8.77 0.92 -0.53
CA VAL A 51 9.11 1.18 -1.94
C VAL A 51 10.61 1.14 -2.22
N MET A 52 11.44 1.61 -1.27
CA MET A 52 12.91 1.59 -1.38
C MET A 52 13.53 0.23 -1.11
N VAL A 53 12.78 -0.70 -0.50
CA VAL A 53 13.26 -2.03 -0.05
C VAL A 53 12.75 -3.13 -0.98
N ALA A 54 11.63 -2.89 -1.66
CA ALA A 54 11.04 -3.82 -2.59
C ALA A 54 11.78 -3.83 -3.93
N ILE A 55 11.92 -5.03 -4.51
CA ILE A 55 12.63 -5.22 -5.78
C ILE A 55 11.77 -4.73 -6.96
N ASP A 56 10.45 -4.98 -6.87
CA ASP A 56 9.44 -4.71 -7.87
C ASP A 56 8.07 -4.38 -7.23
N ASP A 57 7.08 -3.99 -8.04
CA ASP A 57 5.72 -3.68 -7.57
C ASP A 57 4.99 -4.88 -6.96
N GLU A 58 5.20 -6.10 -7.45
CA GLU A 58 4.57 -7.30 -6.91
C GLU A 58 5.13 -7.65 -5.52
N ASP A 59 6.45 -7.61 -5.36
CA ASP A 59 7.13 -7.75 -4.07
C ASP A 59 6.68 -6.66 -3.09
N LEU A 60 6.56 -5.41 -3.56
CA LEU A 60 6.07 -4.28 -2.78
C LEU A 60 4.64 -4.52 -2.29
N ALA A 61 3.74 -4.96 -3.16
CA ALA A 61 2.36 -5.25 -2.81
C ALA A 61 2.26 -6.41 -1.81
N ARG A 62 3.02 -7.49 -2.01
CA ARG A 62 3.06 -8.64 -1.10
C ARG A 62 3.51 -8.24 0.30
N ARG A 63 4.65 -7.53 0.41
CA ARG A 63 5.18 -7.08 1.70
C ARG A 63 4.26 -6.08 2.39
N ALA A 64 3.61 -5.20 1.62
CA ALA A 64 2.66 -4.25 2.16
C ALA A 64 1.44 -4.95 2.77
N LEU A 65 0.92 -5.98 2.10
CA LEU A 65 -0.17 -6.82 2.61
C LEU A 65 0.21 -7.56 3.90
N GLU A 66 1.40 -8.17 3.93
CA GLU A 66 1.91 -8.87 5.11
C GLU A 66 2.04 -7.92 6.31
N LYS A 67 2.68 -6.76 6.11
CA LYS A 67 2.80 -5.70 7.12
C LYS A 67 1.44 -5.17 7.58
N PHE A 68 0.49 -4.99 6.66
CA PHE A 68 -0.84 -4.49 6.98
C PHE A 68 -1.59 -5.48 7.89
N ARG A 69 -1.55 -6.77 7.56
CA ARG A 69 -2.19 -7.84 8.35
C ARG A 69 -1.53 -8.08 9.71
N LEU A 70 -0.20 -7.95 9.79
CA LEU A 70 0.55 -8.05 11.05
C LEU A 70 0.22 -6.94 12.05
N HIS A 71 -0.30 -5.80 11.56
CA HIS A 71 -0.67 -4.65 12.38
C HIS A 71 -2.18 -4.36 12.39
N ALA A 72 -3.02 -5.22 11.80
CA ALA A 72 -4.48 -5.13 11.81
C ALA A 72 -5.04 -5.73 13.11
#